data_AF-A0A845GA19-F1
#
_entry.id   AF-A0A845GA19-F1
#
_cell.length_a   1.000
_cell.length_b   1.000
_cell.length_c   1.000
_cell.angle_alpha   90.00
_cell.angle_beta   90.00
_cell.angle_gamma   90.00
#
_symmetry.space_group_name_H-M   'P 1'
#
loop_
_entity.id
_entity.type
_entity.pdbx_description
1 polymer ?
#
loop_
_entity_poly.entity_id
_entity_poly.type
_entity_poly.pdbx_seq_one_letter_code
_entity_poly.pdbx_strand_id
1 'polypeptide(L)'
;MKRWFYPIMMLCAVALPFLYYLRFHGFLTWATDQPDWGSFGSYMSGVAGPLVSAITLMFMVNSFRQQSRTSSANMFMTLMSDHVAFVRGLRTEYSGGDGGYVGIEYLKRLWDHIAKSCVDKIYEQNLAIATDENLAEFLPVISTIRGIIEFIDADSGFSAEEKKKYINLFYSRLSSVEIKLMLVHAQRQDELATLIERYPAILDLRISEPESEKLLLNYLRDSRR
;
A
#
# COMPACT_ATOMS: atom_id res chain seq x y z
N MET A 1 19.24 16.13 -0.99
CA MET A 1 19.85 17.22 -0.19
C MET A 1 20.09 16.72 1.23
N LYS A 2 21.30 16.87 1.77
CA LYS A 2 21.65 16.40 3.12
C LYS A 2 20.82 17.15 4.17
N ARG A 3 20.34 16.44 5.21
CA ARG A 3 19.49 16.98 6.31
C ARG A 3 20.08 18.22 6.99
N TRP A 4 21.40 18.40 6.96
CA TRP A 4 22.12 19.55 7.54
C TRP A 4 21.97 20.86 6.76
N PHE A 5 21.44 20.83 5.53
CA PHE A 5 21.30 22.03 4.70
C PHE A 5 20.25 23.02 5.25
N TYR A 6 19.15 22.51 5.81
CA TYR A 6 18.04 23.31 6.34
C TYR A 6 18.42 24.21 7.54
N PRO A 7 19.08 23.69 8.60
CA PRO A 7 19.49 24.56 9.70
C PRO A 7 20.52 25.59 9.27
N ILE A 8 21.41 25.27 8.33
CA ILE A 8 22.41 26.21 7.79
C ILE A 8 21.71 27.36 7.04
N MET A 9 20.73 27.05 6.20
CA MET A 9 19.99 28.08 5.45
C MET A 9 19.17 28.98 6.36
N MET A 10 18.56 28.42 7.41
CA MET A 10 17.82 29.18 8.42
C MET A 10 18.74 30.09 9.24
N LEU A 11 19.93 29.60 9.58
CA LEU A 11 20.95 30.37 10.31
C LEU A 11 21.55 31.48 9.42
N CYS A 12 21.77 31.23 8.12
CA CYS A 12 22.19 32.24 7.15
C CYS A 12 21.13 33.33 6.93
N ALA A 13 19.83 32.98 6.92
CA ALA A 13 18.75 33.96 6.76
C ALA A 13 18.70 34.99 7.90
N VAL A 14 19.19 34.63 9.10
CA VAL A 14 19.30 35.54 10.25
C VAL A 14 20.70 36.18 10.33
N ALA A 15 21.76 35.40 10.06
CA ALA A 15 23.13 35.84 10.21
C ALA A 15 23.58 36.84 9.13
N LEU A 16 23.15 36.67 7.87
CA LEU A 16 23.56 37.57 6.78
C LEU A 16 23.07 39.01 6.99
N PRO A 17 21.78 39.25 7.33
CA PRO A 17 21.32 40.59 7.66
C PRO A 17 21.97 41.17 8.93
N PHE A 18 22.25 40.31 9.92
CA PHE A 18 22.91 40.73 11.16
C PHE A 18 24.37 41.15 10.92
N LEU A 19 25.10 40.42 10.08
CA LEU A 19 26.47 40.77 9.66
C LEU A 19 26.48 42.06 8.81
N TYR A 20 25.46 42.27 7.98
CA TYR A 20 25.29 43.52 7.23
C TYR A 20 25.10 44.71 8.19
N TYR A 21 24.26 44.57 9.22
CA TYR A 21 24.07 45.61 10.24
C TYR A 21 25.37 45.97 10.96
N LEU A 22 26.15 44.97 11.41
CA LEU A 22 27.44 45.18 12.07
C LEU A 22 28.45 45.92 11.20
N ARG A 23 28.39 45.74 9.86
CA ARG A 23 29.29 46.41 8.91
C ARG A 23 28.96 47.89 8.73
N PHE A 24 27.70 48.29 8.80
CA PHE A 24 27.27 49.67 8.55
C PHE A 24 27.12 50.54 9.81
N HIS A 25 26.89 49.94 10.99
CA HIS A 25 26.75 50.68 12.26
C HIS A 25 27.94 50.53 13.22
N GLY A 26 28.99 49.82 12.81
CA GLY A 26 30.19 49.58 13.63
C GLY A 26 30.00 48.46 14.65
N PHE A 27 31.08 47.75 14.97
CA PHE A 27 31.05 46.54 15.81
C PHE A 27 30.70 46.79 17.29
N LEU A 28 30.72 48.04 17.75
CA LEU A 28 30.70 48.41 19.18
C LEU A 28 29.79 49.60 19.55
N THR A 29 29.10 50.21 18.58
CA THR A 29 28.20 51.35 18.82
C THR A 29 26.78 50.96 18.44
N TRP A 30 25.97 50.64 19.44
CA TRP A 30 24.54 50.39 19.25
C TRP A 30 23.89 51.67 18.71
N ALA A 31 23.05 51.54 17.68
CA ALA A 31 22.30 52.68 17.16
C ALA A 31 21.41 53.25 18.27
N THR A 32 21.65 54.50 18.65
CA THR A 32 20.88 55.22 19.69
C THR A 32 19.57 55.79 19.14
N ASP A 33 19.49 55.97 17.82
CA ASP A 33 18.36 56.63 17.17
C ASP A 33 17.32 55.61 16.68
N GLN A 34 16.05 55.86 17.05
CA GLN A 34 14.89 55.05 16.64
C GLN A 34 14.77 54.78 15.12
N PRO A 35 15.07 55.74 14.21
CA PRO A 35 14.93 55.54 12.76
C PRO A 35 15.85 54.46 12.18
N ASP A 36 17.03 54.24 12.79
CA ASP A 36 18.00 53.23 12.34
C ASP A 36 17.46 51.82 12.60
N TRP A 37 16.78 51.62 13.72
CA TRP A 37 16.09 50.36 14.04
C TRP A 37 14.91 50.09 13.09
N GLY A 38 14.17 51.14 12.71
CA GLY A 38 13.10 51.04 11.72
C GLY A 38 13.63 50.65 10.33
N SER A 39 14.77 51.22 9.93
CA SER A 39 15.44 50.93 8.66
C SER A 39 16.01 49.51 8.64
N PHE A 40 16.64 49.08 9.73
CA PHE A 40 17.11 47.70 9.91
C PHE A 40 15.96 46.69 9.87
N GLY A 41 14.87 46.95 10.60
CA GLY A 41 13.68 46.09 10.59
C GLY A 41 13.06 45.96 9.18
N SER A 42 13.06 47.04 8.40
CA SER A 42 12.61 47.05 7.00
C SER A 42 13.53 46.21 6.11
N TYR A 43 14.85 46.31 6.28
CA TYR A 43 15.82 45.48 5.54
C TYR A 43 15.72 43.99 5.94
N MET A 44 15.66 43.69 7.24
CA MET A 44 15.47 42.35 7.79
C MET A 44 14.22 41.69 7.22
N SER A 45 13.07 42.37 7.28
CA SER A 45 11.80 41.82 6.78
C SER A 45 11.80 41.67 5.26
N GLY A 46 12.43 42.58 4.52
CA GLY A 46 12.57 42.50 3.06
C GLY A 46 13.42 41.32 2.58
N VAL A 47 14.50 40.98 3.30
CA VAL A 47 15.41 39.88 2.91
C VAL A 47 15.00 38.55 3.55
N ALA A 48 14.73 38.53 4.86
CA ALA A 48 14.42 37.31 5.58
C ALA A 48 12.99 36.81 5.28
N GLY A 49 12.03 37.71 4.99
CA GLY A 49 10.63 37.34 4.74
C GLY A 49 10.45 36.34 3.58
N PRO A 50 10.94 36.63 2.36
CA PRO A 50 10.89 35.70 1.24
C PRO A 50 11.65 34.40 1.50
N LEU A 51 12.82 34.46 2.15
CA LEU A 51 13.63 33.29 2.49
C LEU A 51 12.91 32.35 3.46
N VAL A 52 12.36 32.90 4.55
CA VAL A 52 11.59 32.15 5.55
C VAL A 52 10.32 31.59 4.94
N SER A 53 9.64 32.33 4.07
CA SER A 53 8.46 31.85 3.36
C SER A 53 8.78 30.66 2.45
N ALA A 54 9.89 30.72 1.71
CA ALA A 54 10.36 29.61 0.87
C ALA A 54 10.73 28.38 1.71
N ILE A 55 11.41 28.56 2.84
CA ILE A 55 11.72 27.48 3.80
C ILE A 55 10.44 26.84 4.30
N THR A 56 9.47 27.64 4.70
CA THR A 56 8.19 27.19 5.25
C THR A 56 7.41 26.39 4.21
N LEU A 57 7.34 26.89 2.97
CA LEU A 57 6.71 26.17 1.87
C LEU A 57 7.38 24.81 1.62
N MET A 58 8.70 24.76 1.66
CA MET A 58 9.44 23.50 1.50
C MET A 58 9.15 22.49 2.62
N PHE A 59 9.10 22.95 3.88
CA PHE A 59 8.68 22.11 5.00
C PHE A 59 7.26 21.62 4.84
N MET A 60 6.34 22.47 4.41
CA MET A 60 4.95 22.11 4.17
C MET A 60 4.83 21.03 3.09
N VAL A 61 5.53 21.17 1.96
CA VAL A 61 5.54 20.15 0.89
C VAL A 61 6.11 18.82 1.40
N ASN A 62 7.21 18.85 2.15
CA ASN A 62 7.78 17.63 2.73
C ASN A 62 6.86 16.99 3.77
N SER A 63 6.21 17.79 4.62
CA SER A 63 5.23 17.32 5.60
C SER A 63 4.04 16.67 4.90
N PHE A 64 3.50 17.31 3.86
CA PHE A 64 2.40 16.77 3.07
C PHE A 64 2.76 15.43 2.42
N ARG A 65 3.96 15.31 1.83
CA ARG A 65 4.45 14.05 1.27
C ARG A 65 4.58 12.95 2.32
N GLN A 66 5.09 13.28 3.51
CA GLN A 66 5.22 12.33 4.60
C GLN A 66 3.84 11.92 5.16
N GLN A 67 2.91 12.87 5.27
CA GLN A 67 1.55 12.63 5.72
C GLN A 67 0.80 11.74 4.73
N SER A 68 0.91 12.00 3.43
CA SER A 68 0.35 11.15 2.37
C SER A 68 0.85 9.71 2.49
N ARG A 69 2.17 9.50 2.60
CA ARG A 69 2.75 8.16 2.79
C ARG A 69 2.22 7.44 4.03
N THR A 70 2.13 8.16 5.14
CA THR A 70 1.62 7.61 6.41
C THR A 70 0.14 7.26 6.27
N SER A 71 -0.64 8.09 5.59
CA SER A 71 -2.05 7.84 5.31
C SER A 71 -2.24 6.59 4.45
N SER A 72 -1.49 6.43 3.36
CA SER A 72 -1.55 5.25 2.49
C SER A 72 -1.20 3.97 3.25
N ALA A 73 -0.16 4.01 4.10
CA ALA A 73 0.22 2.88 4.94
C ALA A 73 -0.88 2.50 5.95
N ASN A 74 -1.51 3.50 6.58
CA ASN A 74 -2.63 3.26 7.49
C ASN A 74 -3.85 2.68 6.77
N MET A 75 -4.19 3.20 5.60
CA MET A 75 -5.28 2.67 4.77
C MET A 75 -5.02 1.22 4.37
N PHE A 76 -3.80 0.87 3.96
CA PHE A 76 -3.40 -0.50 3.71
C PHE A 76 -3.63 -1.40 4.93
N MET A 77 -3.20 -0.95 6.12
CA MET A 77 -3.39 -1.71 7.36
C MET A 77 -4.88 -1.91 7.70
N THR A 78 -5.70 -0.89 7.48
CA THR A 78 -7.16 -0.97 7.63
C THR A 78 -7.76 -1.99 6.68
N LEU A 79 -7.49 -1.87 5.37
CA LEU A 79 -8.02 -2.79 4.36
C LEU A 79 -7.60 -4.25 4.63
N MET A 80 -6.34 -4.47 5.03
CA MET A 80 -5.85 -5.79 5.41
C MET A 80 -6.58 -6.32 6.65
N SER A 81 -6.79 -5.48 7.67
CA SER A 81 -7.52 -5.86 8.88
C SER A 81 -8.98 -6.18 8.57
N ASP A 82 -9.62 -5.38 7.71
CA ASP A 82 -11.01 -5.56 7.29
C ASP A 82 -11.17 -6.85 6.48
N HIS A 83 -10.23 -7.16 5.59
CA HIS A 83 -10.21 -8.43 4.87
C HIS A 83 -10.10 -9.64 5.82
N VAL A 84 -9.18 -9.58 6.80
CA VAL A 84 -9.05 -10.66 7.80
C VAL A 84 -10.33 -10.80 8.63
N ALA A 85 -10.94 -9.68 9.04
CA ALA A 85 -12.19 -9.69 9.78
C ALA A 85 -13.34 -10.25 8.94
N PHE A 86 -13.42 -9.86 7.68
CA PHE A 86 -14.39 -10.35 6.70
C PHE A 86 -14.27 -11.86 6.53
N VAL A 87 -13.08 -12.36 6.22
CA VAL A 87 -12.83 -13.79 6.03
C VAL A 87 -13.15 -14.57 7.29
N ARG A 88 -12.80 -14.08 8.48
CA ARG A 88 -13.18 -14.74 9.75
C ARG A 88 -14.69 -14.73 10.02
N GLY A 89 -15.39 -13.74 9.48
CA GLY A 89 -16.84 -13.56 9.66
C GLY A 89 -17.70 -14.36 8.69
N LEU A 90 -17.13 -14.97 7.65
CA LEU A 90 -17.87 -15.78 6.68
C LEU A 90 -18.57 -16.96 7.37
N ARG A 91 -19.85 -17.17 7.04
CA ARG A 91 -20.69 -18.24 7.59
C ARG A 91 -21.58 -18.79 6.50
N THR A 92 -21.97 -20.05 6.63
CA THR A 92 -22.98 -20.66 5.76
C THR A 92 -24.39 -20.16 6.14
N GLU A 93 -25.26 -19.93 5.15
CA GLU A 93 -26.68 -19.62 5.39
C GLU A 93 -27.42 -20.75 6.12
N TYR A 94 -26.90 -21.99 6.08
CA TYR A 94 -27.45 -23.17 6.75
C TYR A 94 -26.89 -23.41 8.17
N SER A 95 -26.20 -22.44 8.77
CA SER A 95 -25.65 -22.51 10.13
C SER A 95 -26.71 -22.29 11.23
N GLY A 96 -27.89 -22.89 11.08
CA GLY A 96 -28.99 -22.82 12.05
C GLY A 96 -28.84 -23.72 13.29
N GLY A 97 -27.70 -24.38 13.46
CA GLY A 97 -27.36 -25.20 14.62
C GLY A 97 -25.87 -25.16 14.89
N ASP A 98 -25.48 -25.57 16.09
CA ASP A 98 -24.16 -25.47 16.77
C ASP A 98 -22.96 -26.14 16.06
N GLY A 99 -22.97 -26.26 14.72
CA GLY A 99 -22.00 -26.98 13.91
C GLY A 99 -21.79 -26.44 12.48
N GLY A 100 -22.09 -25.16 12.23
CA GLY A 100 -21.77 -24.52 10.95
C GLY A 100 -20.28 -24.18 10.82
N TYR A 101 -19.73 -24.31 9.60
CA TYR A 101 -18.36 -23.91 9.31
C TYR A 101 -18.24 -22.39 9.26
N VAL A 102 -17.17 -21.86 9.85
CA VAL A 102 -16.92 -20.42 9.92
C VAL A 102 -15.55 -20.09 9.33
N GLY A 103 -15.50 -18.96 8.63
CA GLY A 103 -14.31 -18.38 8.06
C GLY A 103 -13.46 -19.31 7.20
N ILE A 104 -12.19 -19.50 7.57
CA ILE A 104 -11.25 -20.31 6.79
C ILE A 104 -11.74 -21.75 6.64
N GLU A 105 -12.43 -22.31 7.64
CA GLU A 105 -12.97 -23.68 7.55
C GLU A 105 -14.09 -23.79 6.51
N TYR A 106 -14.93 -22.75 6.41
CA TYR A 106 -15.93 -22.67 5.35
C TYR A 106 -15.26 -22.59 3.97
N LEU A 107 -14.25 -21.74 3.80
CA LEU A 107 -13.50 -21.65 2.55
C LEU A 107 -12.82 -22.96 2.18
N LYS A 108 -12.23 -23.68 3.15
CA LYS A 108 -11.66 -25.02 2.93
C LYS A 108 -12.70 -26.00 2.42
N ARG A 109 -13.89 -26.04 3.02
CA ARG A 109 -14.99 -26.89 2.56
C ARG A 109 -15.43 -26.53 1.14
N LEU A 110 -15.54 -25.24 0.84
CA LEU A 110 -15.89 -24.74 -0.48
C LEU A 110 -14.86 -25.19 -1.52
N TRP A 111 -13.58 -25.03 -1.21
CA TRP A 111 -12.49 -25.53 -2.05
C TRP A 111 -12.54 -27.04 -2.23
N ASP A 112 -12.75 -27.81 -1.17
CA ASP A 112 -12.86 -29.26 -1.26
C ASP A 112 -14.06 -29.68 -2.12
N HIS A 113 -15.15 -28.91 -2.11
CA HIS A 113 -16.30 -29.15 -2.98
C HIS A 113 -15.94 -28.90 -4.45
N ILE A 114 -15.32 -27.75 -4.74
CA ILE A 114 -14.85 -27.39 -6.09
C ILE A 114 -13.84 -28.43 -6.60
N ALA A 115 -12.87 -28.81 -5.77
CA ALA A 115 -11.80 -29.73 -6.14
C ALA A 115 -12.27 -31.19 -6.27
N LYS A 116 -13.22 -31.65 -5.43
CA LYS A 116 -13.79 -33.01 -5.53
C LYS A 116 -14.61 -33.21 -6.81
N SER A 117 -15.17 -32.14 -7.37
CA SER A 117 -15.83 -32.19 -8.68
C SER A 117 -14.85 -32.46 -9.83
N CYS A 118 -13.54 -32.51 -9.58
CA CYS A 118 -12.48 -32.59 -10.59
C CYS A 118 -11.73 -33.94 -10.66
N VAL A 119 -12.32 -35.07 -10.22
CA VAL A 119 -11.58 -36.34 -10.03
C VAL A 119 -11.20 -37.11 -11.33
N ASP A 120 -11.63 -36.69 -12.52
CA ASP A 120 -11.41 -37.42 -13.79
C ASP A 120 -10.59 -36.66 -14.85
N LYS A 121 -10.15 -37.37 -15.92
CA LYS A 121 -9.33 -36.90 -17.08
C LYS A 121 -9.78 -35.61 -17.79
N ILE A 122 -10.90 -35.02 -17.37
CA ILE A 122 -11.49 -33.76 -17.86
C ILE A 122 -11.38 -32.71 -16.72
N TYR A 123 -10.19 -32.61 -16.11
CA TYR A 123 -9.96 -31.79 -14.92
C TYR A 123 -10.30 -30.30 -15.16
N GLU A 124 -9.85 -29.72 -16.28
CA GLU A 124 -10.00 -28.29 -16.57
C GLU A 124 -11.44 -27.85 -16.80
N GLN A 125 -12.19 -28.59 -17.62
CA GLN A 125 -13.58 -28.24 -17.90
C GLN A 125 -14.47 -28.43 -16.67
N ASN A 126 -14.22 -29.47 -15.86
CA ASN A 126 -14.95 -29.72 -14.63
C ASN A 126 -14.62 -28.68 -13.54
N LEU A 127 -13.37 -28.24 -13.46
CA LEU A 127 -12.97 -27.16 -12.55
C LEU A 127 -13.62 -25.83 -12.94
N ALA A 128 -13.65 -25.50 -14.24
CA ALA A 128 -14.27 -24.27 -14.72
C ALA A 128 -15.78 -24.22 -14.41
N ILE A 129 -16.49 -25.33 -14.62
CA ILE A 129 -17.92 -25.45 -14.31
C ILE A 129 -18.15 -25.35 -12.80
N ALA A 130 -17.41 -26.12 -11.99
CA ALA A 130 -17.56 -26.09 -10.53
C ALA A 130 -17.24 -24.71 -9.94
N THR A 131 -16.29 -24.00 -10.54
CA THR A 131 -15.95 -22.61 -10.16
C THR A 131 -17.10 -21.66 -10.45
N ASP A 132 -17.73 -21.76 -11.62
CA ASP A 132 -18.85 -20.88 -11.99
C ASP A 132 -20.06 -21.12 -11.09
N GLU A 133 -20.39 -22.37 -10.81
CA GLU A 133 -21.52 -22.75 -9.95
C GLU A 133 -21.36 -22.21 -8.51
N ASN A 134 -20.12 -22.12 -8.03
CA ASN A 134 -19.80 -21.68 -6.68
C ASN A 134 -19.27 -20.23 -6.62
N LEU A 135 -19.24 -19.51 -7.75
CA LEU A 135 -18.58 -18.22 -7.85
C LEU A 135 -19.14 -17.20 -6.85
N ALA A 136 -20.46 -17.17 -6.69
CA ALA A 136 -21.13 -16.23 -5.79
C ALA A 136 -20.67 -16.38 -4.33
N GLU A 137 -20.23 -17.57 -3.91
CA GLU A 137 -19.83 -17.88 -2.54
C GLU A 137 -18.44 -17.31 -2.18
N PHE A 138 -17.50 -17.30 -3.13
CA PHE A 138 -16.13 -16.85 -2.88
C PHE A 138 -15.75 -15.54 -3.59
N LEU A 139 -16.55 -15.05 -4.53
CA LEU A 139 -16.30 -13.80 -5.24
C LEU A 139 -16.13 -12.59 -4.29
N PRO A 140 -16.90 -12.44 -3.19
CA PRO A 140 -16.67 -11.37 -2.22
C PRO A 140 -15.24 -11.40 -1.63
N VAL A 141 -14.72 -12.59 -1.31
CA VAL A 141 -13.35 -12.76 -0.81
C VAL A 141 -12.35 -12.30 -1.87
N ILE A 142 -12.50 -12.77 -3.11
CA ILE A 142 -11.60 -12.40 -4.20
C ILE A 142 -11.67 -10.90 -4.48
N SER A 143 -12.85 -10.30 -4.40
CA SER A 143 -13.05 -8.87 -4.60
C SER A 143 -12.29 -8.05 -3.55
N THR A 144 -12.29 -8.48 -2.29
CA THR A 144 -11.49 -7.80 -1.25
C THR A 144 -9.99 -7.95 -1.49
N ILE A 145 -9.53 -9.13 -1.93
CA ILE A 145 -8.12 -9.38 -2.27
C ILE A 145 -7.68 -8.49 -3.43
N ARG A 146 -8.46 -8.50 -4.52
CA ARG A 146 -8.26 -7.66 -5.70
C ARG A 146 -8.19 -6.18 -5.33
N GLY A 147 -9.16 -5.68 -4.56
CA GLY A 147 -9.23 -4.28 -4.17
C GLY A 147 -8.02 -3.82 -3.36
N ILE A 148 -7.46 -4.69 -2.50
CA ILE A 148 -6.23 -4.40 -1.76
C ILE A 148 -5.03 -4.29 -2.70
N ILE A 149 -4.90 -5.22 -3.65
CA ILE A 149 -3.78 -5.22 -4.60
C ILE A 149 -3.87 -3.99 -5.52
N GLU A 150 -5.06 -3.67 -6.02
CA GLU A 150 -5.32 -2.48 -6.84
C GLU A 150 -5.03 -1.19 -6.07
N PHE A 151 -5.41 -1.11 -4.79
CA PHE A 151 -5.07 0.02 -3.94
C PHE A 151 -3.56 0.22 -3.86
N ILE A 152 -2.79 -0.85 -3.61
CA ILE A 152 -1.32 -0.76 -3.51
C ILE A 152 -0.71 -0.38 -4.88
N ASP A 153 -1.22 -0.96 -5.97
CA ASP A 153 -0.72 -0.71 -7.33
C ASP A 153 -1.00 0.72 -7.80
N ALA A 154 -2.18 1.27 -7.49
CA ALA A 154 -2.60 2.61 -7.90
C ALA A 154 -2.05 3.74 -7.01
N ASP A 155 -1.73 3.46 -5.74
CA ASP A 155 -1.31 4.50 -4.80
C ASP A 155 0.03 5.15 -5.23
N SER A 156 0.02 6.49 -5.34
CA SER A 156 1.18 7.29 -5.76
C SER A 156 2.12 7.67 -4.61
N GLY A 157 1.69 7.48 -3.36
CA GLY A 157 2.47 7.67 -2.15
C GLY A 157 3.54 6.58 -1.98
N PHE A 158 3.29 5.37 -2.47
CA PHE A 158 4.23 4.25 -2.43
C PHE A 158 5.23 4.27 -3.59
N SER A 159 6.50 4.10 -3.25
CA SER A 159 7.55 3.73 -4.22
C SER A 159 7.38 2.29 -4.71
N ALA A 160 8.00 1.94 -5.84
CA ALA A 160 7.93 0.59 -6.39
C ALA A 160 8.38 -0.51 -5.40
N GLU A 161 9.40 -0.23 -4.58
CA GLU A 161 9.89 -1.16 -3.55
C GLU A 161 8.92 -1.26 -2.37
N GLU A 162 8.26 -0.17 -1.98
CA GLU A 162 7.20 -0.21 -0.97
C GLU A 162 5.99 -1.01 -1.46
N LYS A 163 5.59 -0.83 -2.73
CA LYS A 163 4.50 -1.62 -3.33
C LYS A 163 4.79 -3.11 -3.25
N LYS A 164 5.97 -3.55 -3.72
CA LYS A 164 6.41 -4.94 -3.58
C LYS A 164 6.37 -5.43 -2.13
N LYS A 165 6.87 -4.62 -1.18
CA LYS A 165 6.87 -4.96 0.24
C LYS A 165 5.46 -5.14 0.80
N TYR A 166 4.53 -4.22 0.52
CA TYR A 166 3.15 -4.31 1.01
C TYR A 166 2.38 -5.46 0.38
N ILE A 167 2.61 -5.72 -0.91
CA ILE A 167 2.07 -6.88 -1.59
C ILE A 167 2.55 -8.18 -0.94
N ASN A 168 3.86 -8.31 -0.67
CA ASN A 168 4.40 -9.49 0.01
C ASN A 168 3.82 -9.66 1.41
N LEU A 169 3.68 -8.56 2.15
CA LEU A 169 3.09 -8.58 3.49
C LEU A 169 1.62 -9.03 3.42
N PHE A 170 0.86 -8.51 2.47
CA PHE A 170 -0.54 -8.89 2.28
C PHE A 170 -0.67 -10.37 1.95
N TYR A 171 0.09 -10.88 0.97
CA TYR A 171 0.06 -12.30 0.62
C TYR A 171 0.48 -13.21 1.76
N SER A 172 1.44 -12.80 2.60
CA SER A 172 1.84 -13.58 3.78
C SER A 172 0.70 -13.76 4.82
N ARG A 173 -0.38 -13.00 4.69
CA ARG A 173 -1.58 -13.10 5.55
C ARG A 173 -2.70 -13.92 4.94
N LEU A 174 -2.68 -14.18 3.64
CA LEU A 174 -3.68 -15.01 3.00
C LEU A 174 -3.45 -16.48 3.36
N SER A 175 -4.55 -17.21 3.57
CA SER A 175 -4.48 -18.67 3.70
C SER A 175 -4.32 -19.33 2.33
N SER A 176 -3.78 -20.55 2.32
CA SER A 176 -3.63 -21.36 1.10
C SER A 176 -4.95 -21.51 0.33
N VAL A 177 -6.10 -21.61 1.02
CA VAL A 177 -7.40 -21.74 0.34
C VAL A 177 -7.84 -20.45 -0.36
N GLU A 178 -7.56 -19.29 0.23
CA GLU A 178 -7.84 -17.99 -0.40
C GLU A 178 -6.99 -17.81 -1.67
N ILE A 179 -5.72 -18.23 -1.61
CA ILE A 179 -4.82 -18.22 -2.77
C ILE A 179 -5.36 -19.14 -3.86
N LYS A 180 -5.76 -20.38 -3.54
CA LYS A 180 -6.33 -21.32 -4.53
C LYS A 180 -7.57 -20.76 -5.21
N LEU A 181 -8.52 -20.24 -4.43
CA LEU A 181 -9.76 -19.64 -4.97
C LEU A 181 -9.44 -18.44 -5.87
N MET A 182 -8.51 -17.57 -5.44
CA MET A 182 -8.03 -16.45 -6.24
C MET A 182 -7.41 -16.91 -7.57
N LEU A 183 -6.53 -17.91 -7.55
CA LEU A 183 -5.84 -18.41 -8.75
C LEU A 183 -6.81 -19.06 -9.74
N VAL A 184 -7.77 -19.87 -9.25
CA VAL A 184 -8.79 -20.48 -10.10
C VAL A 184 -9.68 -19.42 -10.75
N HIS A 185 -10.04 -18.35 -10.03
CA HIS A 185 -10.77 -17.26 -10.64
C HIS A 185 -9.91 -16.45 -11.63
N ALA A 186 -8.63 -16.24 -11.33
CA ALA A 186 -7.71 -15.52 -12.19
C ALA A 186 -7.52 -16.19 -13.56
N GLN A 187 -7.65 -17.52 -13.64
CA GLN A 187 -7.66 -18.25 -14.93
C GLN A 187 -8.80 -17.82 -15.86
N ARG A 188 -9.84 -17.21 -15.31
CA ARG A 188 -11.03 -16.76 -16.05
C ARG A 188 -11.13 -15.25 -16.22
N GLN A 189 -10.35 -14.49 -15.44
CA GLN A 189 -10.42 -13.04 -15.43
C GLN A 189 -9.05 -12.44 -15.73
N ASP A 190 -8.92 -11.90 -16.95
CA ASP A 190 -7.64 -11.40 -17.44
C ASP A 190 -7.03 -10.28 -16.60
N GLU A 191 -7.87 -9.40 -16.05
CA GLU A 191 -7.44 -8.29 -15.20
C GLU A 191 -6.75 -8.78 -13.93
N LEU A 192 -7.35 -9.74 -13.22
CA LEU A 192 -6.81 -10.28 -11.98
C LEU A 192 -5.51 -11.05 -12.23
N ALA A 193 -5.46 -11.84 -13.32
CA ALA A 193 -4.23 -12.55 -13.66
C ALA A 193 -3.10 -11.60 -14.09
N THR A 194 -3.40 -10.52 -14.83
CA THR A 194 -2.40 -9.48 -15.15
C THR A 194 -1.87 -8.78 -13.90
N LEU A 195 -2.74 -8.55 -12.92
CA LEU A 195 -2.39 -7.95 -11.65
C LEU A 195 -1.48 -8.87 -10.81
N ILE A 196 -1.75 -10.18 -10.81
CA ILE A 196 -0.95 -11.21 -10.15
C ILE A 196 0.45 -11.32 -10.80
N GLU A 197 0.52 -11.36 -12.13
CA GLU A 197 1.80 -11.47 -12.86
C GLU A 197 2.75 -10.29 -12.62
N ARG A 198 2.21 -9.09 -12.39
CA ARG A 198 3.01 -7.91 -12.07
C ARG A 198 3.76 -8.05 -10.74
N TYR A 199 3.25 -8.87 -9.83
CA TYR A 199 3.83 -9.11 -8.51
C TYR A 199 4.14 -10.60 -8.31
N PRO A 200 5.20 -11.13 -8.96
CA PRO A 200 5.51 -12.55 -8.99
C PRO A 200 5.90 -13.14 -7.63
N ALA A 201 5.99 -12.33 -6.57
CA ALA A 201 6.22 -12.84 -5.22
C ALA A 201 5.15 -13.87 -4.79
N ILE A 202 3.94 -13.82 -5.36
CA ILE A 202 2.93 -14.88 -5.22
C ILE A 202 3.44 -16.23 -5.72
N LEU A 203 4.15 -16.22 -6.85
CA LEU A 203 4.68 -17.41 -7.52
C LEU A 203 5.83 -18.06 -6.73
N ASP A 204 6.49 -17.27 -5.88
CA ASP A 204 7.62 -17.71 -5.05
C ASP A 204 7.23 -18.00 -3.57
N LEU A 205 5.97 -17.75 -3.18
CA LEU A 205 5.47 -18.08 -1.85
C LEU A 205 5.35 -19.60 -1.72
N ARG A 206 6.37 -20.23 -1.13
CA ARG A 206 6.37 -21.65 -0.69
C ARG A 206 5.43 -21.87 0.51
N ILE A 207 4.18 -21.43 0.45
CA ILE A 207 3.20 -21.64 1.55
C ILE A 207 2.50 -22.97 1.32
N SER A 208 3.22 -24.06 1.61
CA SER A 208 2.85 -25.45 1.28
C SER A 208 2.63 -25.63 -0.23
N GLU A 209 3.32 -26.55 -0.87
CA GLU A 209 3.07 -26.84 -2.29
C GLU A 209 2.17 -28.08 -2.40
N PRO A 210 0.86 -28.03 -2.06
CA PRO A 210 -0.02 -29.13 -2.45
C PRO A 210 -0.04 -29.17 -3.98
N GLU A 211 0.02 -30.36 -4.58
CA GLU A 211 0.10 -30.52 -6.05
C GLU A 211 -0.95 -29.70 -6.80
N SER A 212 -2.13 -29.49 -6.20
CA SER A 212 -3.19 -28.65 -6.74
C SER A 212 -2.75 -27.21 -7.03
N GLU A 213 -1.95 -26.57 -6.16
CA GLU A 213 -1.50 -25.18 -6.38
C GLU A 213 -0.47 -25.08 -7.49
N LYS A 214 0.46 -26.04 -7.55
CA LYS A 214 1.45 -26.13 -8.65
C LYS A 214 0.77 -26.33 -9.99
N LEU A 215 -0.24 -27.19 -10.05
CA LEU A 215 -1.01 -27.43 -11.28
C LEU A 215 -1.72 -26.15 -11.73
N LEU A 216 -2.37 -25.42 -10.82
CA LEU A 216 -3.06 -24.16 -11.14
C LEU A 216 -2.12 -23.06 -11.60
N LEU A 217 -0.95 -22.95 -10.97
CA LEU A 217 0.09 -21.98 -11.32
C LEU A 217 0.74 -22.30 -12.67
N ASN A 218 1.04 -23.58 -12.93
CA ASN A 218 1.56 -24.00 -14.23
C ASN A 218 0.53 -23.74 -15.32
N TYR A 219 -0.75 -24.00 -15.08
CA TYR A 219 -1.81 -23.73 -16.02
C TYR A 219 -2.00 -22.24 -16.33
N LEU A 220 -1.95 -21.37 -15.32
CA LEU A 220 -1.95 -19.91 -15.51
C LEU A 220 -0.79 -19.46 -16.40
N ARG A 221 0.37 -20.09 -16.26
CA ARG A 221 1.57 -19.78 -17.06
C ARG A 221 1.47 -20.33 -18.50
N ASP A 222 0.86 -21.49 -18.68
CA ASP A 222 0.75 -22.17 -19.98
C ASP A 222 -0.40 -21.63 -20.85
N SER A 223 -1.52 -21.22 -20.26
CA SER A 223 -2.66 -20.60 -20.97
C SER A 223 -2.35 -19.21 -21.57
N ARG A 224 -1.22 -18.62 -21.20
CA ARG A 224 -0.80 -17.26 -21.61
C ARG A 224 0.47 -17.21 -22.47
N ARG A 225 0.99 -18.37 -22.89
CA ARG A 225 2.04 -18.48 -23.93
C ARG A 225 1.43 -18.67 -25.30
#